data_AF-A0A518G2U2-F1
#
_entry.id   AF-A0A518G2U2-F1
#
_cell.length_a   1.000
_cell.length_b   1.000
_cell.length_c   1.000
_cell.angle_alpha   90.00
_cell.angle_beta   90.00
_cell.angle_gamma   90.00
#
_symmetry.space_group_name_H-M   'P 1'
#
loop_
_entity.id
_entity.type
_entity.pdbx_description
1 polymer ?
#
loop_
_entity_poly.entity_id
_entity_poly.type
_entity_poly.pdbx_seq_one_letter_code
_entity_poly.pdbx_strand_id
1 'polypeptide(L)'
;MTFQDVFGGAGPESVVVQEGAIDTPIVIADDYLATSTRTFTWDVPVPAFALDVASCYFGGSKTYKGQWRVSGTISEVTAGEVAMWRLSFALTEADTAQCKPACYPWSVELHGPGEQITVYKGEVPLIYSASRLAT
;
A
#
# COMPACT_ATOMS: atom_id res chain seq x y z
N MET A 1 -37.34 -1.52 8.22
CA MET A 1 -36.14 -0.79 7.75
C MET A 1 -35.00 -1.78 7.76
N THR A 2 -34.70 -2.35 6.60
CA THR A 2 -33.57 -3.27 6.45
C THR A 2 -32.44 -2.43 5.90
N PHE A 3 -31.41 -2.18 6.69
CA PHE A 3 -30.19 -1.54 6.21
C PHE A 3 -29.56 -2.46 5.18
N GLN A 4 -29.46 -1.95 3.95
CA GLN A 4 -28.82 -2.64 2.85
C GLN A 4 -27.32 -2.65 3.09
N ASP A 5 -26.77 -3.85 3.06
CA ASP A 5 -25.36 -4.11 2.81
C ASP A 5 -25.04 -3.60 1.39
N VAL A 6 -24.49 -2.39 1.29
CA VAL A 6 -24.03 -1.80 0.03
C VAL A 6 -22.56 -1.44 0.18
N PHE A 7 -21.72 -2.47 0.30
CA PHE A 7 -20.35 -2.41 -0.20
C PHE A 7 -20.05 -3.65 -1.05
N GLY A 8 -21.00 -4.03 -1.90
CA GLY A 8 -20.79 -4.93 -3.03
C GLY A 8 -20.14 -4.17 -4.17
N GLY A 9 -18.81 -4.08 -4.15
CA GLY A 9 -18.02 -3.50 -5.22
C GLY A 9 -16.60 -4.05 -5.17
N ALA A 10 -16.44 -5.33 -5.50
CA ALA A 10 -15.14 -5.87 -5.89
C ALA A 10 -14.68 -5.14 -7.17
N GLY A 11 -14.06 -3.99 -7.00
CA GLY A 11 -13.12 -3.43 -7.96
C GLY A 11 -11.89 -4.34 -8.04
N PRO A 12 -11.10 -4.24 -9.11
CA PRO A 12 -10.03 -5.20 -9.39
C PRO A 12 -9.10 -5.33 -8.18
N GLU A 13 -8.80 -6.59 -7.84
CA GLU A 13 -8.31 -7.10 -6.56
C GLU A 13 -7.22 -6.21 -5.92
N SER A 14 -7.64 -5.23 -5.13
CA SER A 14 -6.74 -4.45 -4.29
C SER A 14 -6.02 -5.41 -3.36
N VAL A 15 -4.69 -5.36 -3.35
CA VAL A 15 -3.83 -6.09 -2.41
C VAL A 15 -3.95 -5.58 -0.96
N VAL A 16 -4.70 -4.48 -0.78
CA VAL A 16 -5.05 -3.89 0.50
C VAL A 16 -6.54 -4.12 0.75
N VAL A 17 -6.88 -4.70 1.90
CA VAL A 17 -8.27 -4.88 2.33
C VAL A 17 -8.85 -3.60 2.94
N GLN A 18 -10.17 -3.57 3.14
CA GLN A 18 -10.90 -2.38 3.61
C GLN A 18 -10.38 -1.78 4.94
N GLU A 19 -9.76 -2.59 5.79
CA GLU A 19 -9.16 -2.15 7.06
C GLU A 19 -7.76 -1.54 6.90
N GLY A 20 -7.25 -1.44 5.66
CA GLY A 20 -5.92 -0.94 5.34
C GLY A 20 -4.79 -1.95 5.58
N ALA A 21 -5.11 -3.21 5.89
CA ALA A 21 -4.13 -4.28 5.99
C ALA A 21 -3.76 -4.85 4.61
N ILE A 22 -2.57 -5.44 4.50
CA ILE A 22 -2.18 -6.25 3.35
C ILE A 22 -2.54 -7.70 3.69
N ASP A 23 -3.46 -8.30 2.93
CA ASP A 23 -4.01 -9.63 3.22
C ASP A 23 -3.21 -10.78 2.58
N THR A 24 -2.40 -10.46 1.59
CA THR A 24 -1.61 -11.39 0.80
C THR A 24 -0.12 -11.13 0.96
N PRO A 25 0.73 -12.18 0.96
CA PRO A 25 2.17 -11.97 0.97
C PRO A 25 2.67 -11.10 -0.19
N ILE A 26 3.70 -10.30 0.05
CA ILE A 26 4.45 -9.63 -1.01
C ILE A 26 5.43 -10.63 -1.61
N VAL A 27 5.32 -10.87 -2.90
CA VAL A 27 6.25 -11.71 -3.65
C VAL A 27 7.48 -10.87 -3.96
N ILE A 28 8.64 -11.33 -3.51
CA ILE A 28 9.93 -10.70 -3.72
C ILE A 28 10.26 -10.72 -5.22
N ALA A 29 10.68 -9.56 -5.73
CA ALA A 29 11.00 -9.33 -7.14
C ALA A 29 9.81 -9.59 -8.08
N ASP A 30 8.63 -9.13 -7.69
CA ASP A 30 7.39 -9.16 -8.48
C ASP A 30 6.82 -7.74 -8.65
N ASP A 31 6.00 -7.55 -9.68
CA ASP A 31 5.45 -6.25 -10.07
C ASP A 31 4.03 -6.05 -9.54
N TYR A 32 3.87 -5.01 -8.73
CA TYR A 32 2.62 -4.53 -8.14
C TYR A 32 2.26 -3.17 -8.74
N LEU A 33 1.96 -3.21 -10.04
CA LEU A 33 1.70 -2.03 -10.87
C LEU A 33 0.21 -1.88 -11.19
N ALA A 34 -0.20 -0.68 -11.57
CA ALA A 34 -1.61 -0.37 -11.83
C ALA A 34 -2.11 -1.14 -13.06
N THR A 35 -1.21 -1.38 -14.01
CA THR A 35 -1.42 -2.22 -15.20
C THR A 35 -1.69 -3.67 -14.86
N SER A 36 -1.16 -4.15 -13.74
CA SER A 36 -1.33 -5.52 -13.24
C SER A 36 -2.47 -5.63 -12.23
N THR A 37 -3.23 -4.54 -12.02
CA THR A 37 -4.30 -4.40 -11.01
C THR A 37 -3.88 -4.77 -9.58
N ARG A 38 -2.58 -4.79 -9.29
CA ARG A 38 -2.00 -5.19 -8.00
C ARG A 38 -1.34 -4.03 -7.28
N THR A 39 -1.66 -2.79 -7.66
CA THR A 39 -1.19 -1.59 -6.97
C THR A 39 -1.72 -1.55 -5.56
N PHE A 40 -0.87 -1.12 -4.63
CA PHE A 40 -1.29 -0.88 -3.26
C PHE A 40 -2.00 0.47 -3.17
N THR A 41 -3.22 0.48 -2.66
CA THR A 41 -4.02 1.70 -2.50
C THR A 41 -4.62 1.79 -1.11
N TRP A 42 -4.53 2.98 -0.50
CA TRP A 42 -5.16 3.29 0.79
C TRP A 42 -5.92 4.60 0.71
N ASP A 43 -7.10 4.64 1.31
CA ASP A 43 -7.92 5.85 1.40
C ASP A 43 -7.81 6.46 2.79
N VAL A 44 -7.50 7.75 2.87
CA VAL A 44 -7.26 8.47 4.12
C VAL A 44 -8.14 9.72 4.22
N PRO A 45 -8.53 10.15 5.43
CA PRO A 45 -9.18 11.44 5.60
C PRO A 45 -8.31 12.57 5.05
N VAL A 46 -8.94 13.58 4.43
CA VAL A 46 -8.24 14.74 3.89
C VAL A 46 -7.55 15.51 5.03
N PRO A 47 -6.21 15.67 5.00
CA PRO A 47 -5.49 16.48 5.98
C PRO A 47 -5.76 17.98 5.82
N ALA A 48 -5.29 18.78 6.77
CA ALA A 48 -5.46 20.22 6.76
C ALA A 48 -4.54 20.98 5.77
N PHE A 49 -3.64 20.29 5.08
CA PHE A 49 -2.74 20.88 4.08
C PHE A 49 -3.18 20.55 2.65
N ALA A 50 -2.70 21.34 1.68
CA ALA A 50 -3.08 21.20 0.29
C ALA A 50 -2.43 19.96 -0.38
N LEU A 51 -3.10 19.44 -1.40
CA LEU A 51 -2.67 18.24 -2.13
C LEU A 51 -1.33 18.41 -2.86
N ASP A 52 -1.04 19.61 -3.36
CA ASP A 52 0.15 19.93 -4.16
C ASP A 52 1.45 19.99 -3.35
N VAL A 53 1.33 20.16 -2.03
CA VAL A 53 2.46 20.11 -1.09
C VAL A 53 2.58 18.75 -0.40
N ALA A 54 1.69 17.81 -0.72
CA ALA A 54 1.65 16.49 -0.12
C ALA A 54 2.57 15.51 -0.85
N SER A 55 3.22 14.62 -0.10
CA SER A 55 3.92 13.46 -0.65
C SER A 55 3.60 12.22 0.19
N CYS A 56 3.63 11.03 -0.41
CA CYS A 56 3.34 9.80 0.32
C CYS A 56 4.38 8.72 0.03
N TYR A 57 4.61 7.86 1.01
CA TYR A 57 5.57 6.77 0.94
C TYR A 57 5.00 5.47 1.48
N PHE A 58 5.34 4.37 0.84
CA PHE A 58 5.07 3.03 1.32
C PHE A 58 6.39 2.28 1.43
N GLY A 59 6.63 1.63 2.56
CA GLY A 59 7.88 0.92 2.79
C GLY A 59 7.81 -0.07 3.92
N GLY A 60 8.83 -0.92 3.98
CA GLY A 60 9.03 -1.85 5.08
C GLY A 60 10.49 -2.23 5.20
N SER A 61 10.91 -2.55 6.41
CA SER A 61 12.32 -2.82 6.70
C SER A 61 12.44 -3.91 7.74
N LYS A 62 13.38 -4.82 7.52
CA LYS A 62 13.74 -5.84 8.51
C LYS A 62 15.24 -6.01 8.57
N THR A 63 15.78 -5.87 9.78
CA THR A 63 17.22 -5.95 10.04
C THR A 63 17.82 -7.23 9.46
N TYR A 64 18.90 -7.07 8.68
CA TYR A 64 19.62 -8.14 7.97
C TYR A 64 18.83 -8.90 6.89
N LYS A 65 17.59 -8.47 6.58
CA LYS A 65 16.75 -9.09 5.55
C LYS A 65 16.47 -8.15 4.38
N GLY A 66 16.63 -6.85 4.55
CA GLY A 66 16.48 -5.85 3.50
C GLY A 66 15.43 -4.81 3.86
N GLN A 67 15.14 -3.91 2.93
CA GLN A 67 14.11 -2.90 3.06
C GLN A 67 13.63 -2.46 1.68
N TRP A 68 12.41 -1.97 1.57
CA TRP A 68 11.91 -1.26 0.39
C TRP A 68 11.29 0.07 0.81
N ARG A 69 11.30 1.04 -0.11
CA ARG A 69 10.58 2.31 0.05
C ARG A 69 10.25 2.86 -1.33
N VAL A 70 8.98 3.11 -1.59
CA VAL A 70 8.48 3.69 -2.83
C VAL A 70 7.69 4.96 -2.54
N SER A 71 7.81 5.95 -3.42
CA SER A 71 6.94 7.13 -3.42
C SER A 71 5.63 6.80 -4.13
N GLY A 72 4.52 7.32 -3.63
CA GLY A 72 3.21 7.13 -4.24
C GLY A 72 2.68 8.37 -4.95
N THR A 73 1.47 8.23 -5.47
CA THR A 73 0.64 9.33 -5.98
C THR A 73 -0.55 9.53 -5.06
N ILE A 74 -1.05 10.76 -4.97
CA ILE A 74 -2.20 11.13 -4.14
C ILE A 74 -3.28 11.67 -5.08
N SER A 75 -4.51 11.18 -4.91
CA SER A 75 -5.67 11.62 -5.69
C SER A 75 -6.88 11.83 -4.79
N GLU A 76 -7.75 12.76 -5.12
CA GLU A 76 -9.00 12.96 -4.39
C GLU A 76 -10.03 11.90 -4.79
N VAL A 77 -10.67 11.31 -3.79
CA VAL A 77 -11.78 10.35 -3.96
C VAL A 77 -12.89 10.68 -2.97
N THR A 78 -14.08 10.16 -3.22
CA THR A 78 -15.22 10.31 -2.31
C THR A 78 -15.69 8.94 -1.83
N ALA A 79 -15.84 8.80 -0.52
CA ALA A 79 -16.44 7.64 0.13
C ALA A 79 -17.84 8.04 0.62
N GLY A 80 -18.85 7.87 -0.22
CA GLY A 80 -20.17 8.47 0.00
C GLY A 80 -20.08 9.99 -0.12
N GLU A 81 -20.47 10.71 0.94
CA GLU A 81 -20.42 12.18 1.01
C GLU A 81 -19.12 12.73 1.62
N VAL A 82 -18.19 11.86 2.02
CA VAL A 82 -16.94 12.24 2.67
C VAL A 82 -15.80 12.30 1.65
N ALA A 83 -15.15 13.45 1.55
CA ALA A 83 -13.93 13.61 0.77
C ALA A 83 -12.77 12.88 1.46
N MET A 84 -12.00 12.13 0.68
CA MET A 84 -10.85 11.33 1.11
C MET A 84 -9.72 11.51 0.11
N TRP A 85 -8.49 11.20 0.52
CA TRP A 85 -7.35 11.08 -0.38
C TRP A 85 -7.00 9.61 -0.57
N ARG A 86 -6.83 9.19 -1.83
CA ARG A 86 -6.31 7.89 -2.20
C ARG A 86 -4.81 7.97 -2.45
N LEU A 87 -4.06 7.26 -1.62
CA LEU A 87 -2.62 7.03 -1.75
C LEU A 87 -2.39 5.79 -2.59
N SER A 88 -1.66 5.89 -3.69
CA SER A 88 -1.41 4.77 -4.61
C SER A 88 0.08 4.53 -4.82
N PHE A 89 0.54 3.30 -4.66
CA PHE A 89 1.95 2.93 -4.68
C PHE A 89 2.23 1.81 -5.67
N ALA A 90 3.11 2.09 -6.62
CA ALA A 90 3.69 1.09 -7.51
C ALA A 90 4.93 0.50 -6.84
N LEU A 91 4.95 -0.81 -6.64
CA LEU A 91 6.10 -1.55 -6.15
C LEU A 91 6.60 -2.45 -7.28
N THR A 92 7.79 -2.19 -7.78
CA THR A 92 8.41 -2.92 -8.90
C THR A 92 9.21 -4.12 -8.40
N GLU A 93 9.59 -5.00 -9.32
CA GLU A 93 10.53 -6.09 -9.03
C GLU A 93 11.82 -5.60 -8.34
N ALA A 94 12.35 -4.46 -8.78
CA ALA A 94 13.62 -3.93 -8.29
C ALA A 94 13.52 -3.44 -6.84
N ASP A 95 12.36 -2.91 -6.44
CA ASP A 95 12.15 -2.34 -5.11
C ASP A 95 12.27 -3.38 -3.99
N THR A 96 11.96 -4.65 -4.29
CA THR A 96 12.04 -5.75 -3.32
C THR A 96 13.14 -6.76 -3.62
N ALA A 97 13.90 -6.62 -4.72
CA ALA A 97 14.87 -7.61 -5.17
C ALA A 97 15.94 -8.00 -4.12
N GLN A 98 16.35 -7.04 -3.29
CA GLN A 98 17.31 -7.25 -2.18
C GLN A 98 16.70 -7.87 -0.92
N CYS A 99 15.37 -7.94 -0.81
CA CYS A 99 14.69 -8.49 0.35
C CYS A 99 14.82 -10.02 0.41
N LYS A 100 14.70 -10.57 1.62
CA LYS A 100 14.73 -12.01 1.89
C LYS A 100 13.44 -12.44 2.57
N PRO A 101 12.98 -13.70 2.40
CA PRO A 101 11.73 -14.14 3.01
C PRO A 101 11.72 -13.97 4.53
N ALA A 102 10.71 -13.27 5.04
CA ALA A 102 10.41 -13.03 6.46
C ALA A 102 9.11 -12.22 6.60
N CYS A 103 8.60 -12.05 7.82
CA CYS A 103 7.54 -11.07 8.12
C CYS A 103 8.15 -9.68 8.37
N TYR A 104 7.81 -8.68 7.55
CA TYR A 104 8.36 -7.32 7.65
C TYR A 104 7.37 -6.37 8.32
N PRO A 105 7.79 -5.55 9.29
CA PRO A 105 7.02 -4.37 9.65
C PRO A 105 7.01 -3.40 8.46
N TRP A 106 5.84 -2.87 8.15
CA TRP A 106 5.62 -1.91 7.07
C TRP A 106 4.85 -0.69 7.57
N SER A 107 4.99 0.42 6.85
CA SER A 107 4.21 1.63 7.05
C SER A 107 3.83 2.30 5.74
N VAL A 108 2.70 3.01 5.78
CA VAL A 108 2.29 4.00 4.80
C VAL A 108 2.31 5.35 5.48
N GLU A 109 3.00 6.29 4.85
CA GLU A 109 3.25 7.61 5.38
C GLU A 109 2.73 8.67 4.42
N LEU A 110 2.12 9.70 5.00
CA LEU A 110 1.75 10.92 4.31
C LEU A 110 2.55 12.08 4.91
N HIS A 111 3.18 12.86 4.06
CA HIS A 111 4.07 13.95 4.44
C HIS A 111 3.49 15.25 3.90
N GLY A 112 3.30 16.21 4.79
CA GLY A 112 2.93 17.59 4.48
C GLY A 112 4.04 18.57 4.89
N PRO A 113 3.78 19.89 4.86
CA PRO A 113 4.76 20.91 5.23
C PRO A 113 5.22 20.76 6.69
N GLY A 114 6.38 20.11 6.88
CA GLY A 114 6.97 19.89 8.21
C GLY A 114 6.27 18.83 9.06
N GLU A 115 5.32 18.08 8.50
CA GLU A 115 4.57 17.04 9.21
C GLU A 115 4.73 15.69 8.51
N GLN A 116 5.06 14.66 9.29
CA GLN A 116 5.05 13.26 8.86
C GLN A 116 3.94 12.53 9.62
N ILE A 117 2.95 12.05 8.88
CA ILE A 117 1.80 11.32 9.39
C ILE A 117 2.01 9.85 9.01
N THR A 118 2.24 8.98 10.00
CA THR A 118 2.10 7.54 9.78
C THR A 118 0.63 7.21 9.74
N VAL A 119 0.15 6.80 8.57
CA VAL A 119 -1.28 6.56 8.33
C VAL A 119 -1.63 5.11 8.63
N TYR A 120 -0.87 4.18 8.07
CA TYR A 120 -1.05 2.75 8.29
C TYR A 120 0.27 2.11 8.69
N LYS A 121 0.18 1.06 9.48
CA LYS A 121 1.31 0.20 9.84
C LYS A 121 0.83 -1.21 10.11
N GLY A 122 1.69 -2.18 9.86
CA GLY A 122 1.38 -3.58 10.13
C GLY A 122 2.59 -4.45 9.93
N GLU A 123 2.34 -5.75 9.81
CA GLU A 123 3.33 -6.70 9.34
C GLU A 123 2.83 -7.39 8.07
N VAL A 124 3.75 -7.77 7.18
CA VAL A 124 3.43 -8.49 5.95
C VAL A 124 4.50 -9.54 5.65
N PRO A 125 4.13 -10.77 5.30
CA PRO A 125 5.08 -11.76 4.82
C PRO A 125 5.65 -11.36 3.46
N LEU A 126 6.97 -11.36 3.33
CA LEU A 126 7.65 -11.39 2.04
C LEU A 126 8.06 -12.83 1.73
N ILE A 127 7.75 -13.30 0.52
CA ILE A 127 8.01 -14.67 0.08
C ILE A 127 8.67 -14.68 -1.30
N TYR A 128 9.41 -15.73 -1.65
CA TYR A 128 9.77 -15.95 -3.04
C TYR A 128 8.56 -16.50 -3.81
N SER A 129 8.50 -16.25 -5.12
CA SER A 129 7.54 -16.94 -5.98
C SER A 129 7.80 -18.46 -5.94
N ALA A 130 6.74 -19.26 -5.99
CA ALA A 130 6.84 -20.72 -6.00
C ALA A 130 7.73 -21.24 -7.15
N SER A 131 7.75 -20.51 -8.27
CA SER A 131 8.59 -20.78 -9.45
C SER A 131 10.09 -20.62 -9.19
N ARG A 132 10.49 -19.91 -8.13
CA ARG A 132 11.90 -19.63 -7.78
C ARG A 132 12.48 -20.58 -6.75
N LEU A 133 11.67 -21.45 -6.15
CA LEU A 133 12.11 -22.46 -5.15
C LEU A 133 12.54 -23.79 -5.79
N ALA A 134 12.43 -23.93 -7.12
CA ALA A 134 12.72 -25.15 -7.87
C ALA A 134 14.12 -25.16 -8.53
N THR A 135 15.04 -24.31 -8.10
CA THR A 135 16.45 -24.29 -8.56
C THR A 135 17.38 -24.58 -7.39
#